data_AF-A0A6N7XZF3-F1
#
_entry.id   AF-A0A6N7XZF3-F1
#
_cell.length_a   1.000
_cell.length_b   1.000
_cell.length_c   1.000
_cell.angle_alpha   90.00
_cell.angle_beta   90.00
_cell.angle_gamma   90.00
#
_symmetry.space_group_name_H-M   'P 1'
#
loop_
_entity.id
_entity.type
_entity.pdbx_description
1 polymer ?
#
loop_
_entity_poly.entity_id
_entity_poly.type
_entity_poly.pdbx_seq_one_letter_code
_entity_poly.pdbx_strand_id
1 'polypeptide(L)'
;MDIIVTIPKTEYKNDEKEDKNILVNGHNAFWTLSRTPKSLNIGDRVYFVKNNRIDSSMRVIDIQENSSMLCETTNRIWSGRCQLLLDDLRSEETQYMKGFQGFRYMR
;
A
#
# COMPACT_ATOMS: atom_id res chain seq x y z
N MET A 1 9.20 10.84 -4.59
CA MET A 1 9.99 9.63 -4.87
C MET A 1 9.17 8.43 -4.46
N ASP A 2 8.95 7.53 -5.40
CA ASP A 2 8.12 6.36 -5.17
C ASP A 2 8.71 5.44 -4.10
N ILE A 3 7.85 4.64 -3.49
CA ILE A 3 8.27 3.59 -2.56
C ILE A 3 7.79 2.23 -3.02
N ILE A 4 8.47 1.20 -2.55
CA ILE A 4 8.07 -0.18 -2.71
C ILE A 4 7.90 -0.82 -1.33
N VAL A 5 6.85 -1.62 -1.19
CA VAL A 5 6.48 -2.36 0.02
C VAL A 5 6.22 -3.82 -0.34
N THR A 6 6.20 -4.71 0.65
CA THR A 6 5.85 -6.12 0.45
C THR A 6 4.54 -6.42 1.13
N ILE A 7 3.61 -7.03 0.39
CA ILE A 7 2.40 -7.60 0.97
C ILE A 7 2.81 -8.88 1.72
N PRO A 8 2.50 -9.03 3.02
CA PRO A 8 2.74 -10.27 3.73
C PRO A 8 1.92 -11.41 3.11
N LYS A 9 2.50 -12.62 3.04
CA LYS A 9 1.81 -13.80 2.46
C LYS A 9 0.46 -14.10 3.11
N THR A 10 0.30 -13.77 4.39
CA THR A 10 -0.95 -13.93 5.14
C THR A 10 -2.06 -13.03 4.64
N GLU A 11 -1.73 -11.88 4.02
CA GLU A 11 -2.70 -10.87 3.56
C GLU A 11 -3.10 -11.05 2.09
N TYR A 12 -2.51 -11.97 1.33
CA TYR A 12 -2.76 -12.12 -0.11
C TYR A 12 -4.24 -12.30 -0.45
N LYS A 13 -4.98 -13.04 0.37
CA LYS A 13 -6.42 -13.25 0.15
C LYS A 13 -7.28 -12.02 0.43
N ASN A 14 -6.82 -11.13 1.31
CA ASN A 14 -7.53 -9.90 1.63
C ASN A 14 -7.25 -8.86 0.55
N ASP A 15 -5.97 -8.71 0.19
CA ASP A 15 -5.48 -7.90 -0.93
C ASP A 15 -6.24 -8.20 -2.25
N GLU A 16 -6.38 -9.47 -2.65
CA GLU A 16 -7.16 -9.84 -3.85
C GLU A 16 -8.64 -9.45 -3.78
N LYS A 17 -9.23 -9.37 -2.58
CA LYS A 17 -10.62 -8.92 -2.41
C LYS A 17 -10.72 -7.40 -2.45
N GLU A 18 -9.76 -6.72 -1.86
CA GLU A 18 -9.66 -5.26 -1.87
C GLU A 18 -9.45 -4.75 -3.29
N ASP A 19 -8.52 -5.32 -4.06
CA ASP A 19 -8.30 -4.99 -5.47
C ASP A 19 -9.58 -5.12 -6.30
N LYS A 20 -10.31 -6.22 -6.16
CA LYS A 20 -11.60 -6.41 -6.84
C LYS A 20 -12.62 -5.36 -6.44
N ASN A 21 -12.66 -4.99 -5.16
CA ASN A 21 -13.59 -3.99 -4.67
C ASN A 21 -13.23 -2.59 -5.20
N ILE A 22 -11.94 -2.23 -5.22
CA ILE A 22 -11.43 -0.98 -5.77
C ILE A 22 -11.77 -0.86 -7.26
N LEU A 23 -11.57 -1.93 -8.04
CA LEU A 23 -11.86 -1.94 -9.48
C LEU A 23 -13.37 -1.82 -9.79
N VAL A 24 -14.24 -2.37 -8.93
CA VAL A 24 -15.69 -2.38 -9.15
C VAL A 24 -16.38 -1.13 -8.59
N ASN A 25 -15.98 -0.68 -7.41
CA ASN A 25 -16.69 0.34 -6.63
C ASN A 25 -15.90 1.66 -6.49
N GLY A 26 -14.64 1.70 -6.93
CA GLY A 26 -13.82 2.92 -6.89
C GLY A 26 -13.41 3.37 -5.49
N HIS A 27 -13.33 2.46 -4.52
CA HIS A 27 -12.86 2.81 -3.17
C HIS A 27 -11.36 3.10 -3.14
N ASN A 28 -10.94 3.90 -2.15
CA ASN A 28 -9.54 4.13 -1.86
C ASN A 28 -8.98 2.98 -1.02
N ALA A 29 -7.72 2.62 -1.27
CA ALA A 29 -6.97 1.69 -0.43
C ALA A 29 -6.22 2.44 0.67
N PHE A 30 -5.88 1.73 1.74
CA PHE A 30 -5.02 2.26 2.80
C PHE A 30 -3.82 1.35 3.03
N TRP A 31 -2.67 1.95 3.31
CA TRP A 31 -1.47 1.21 3.70
C TRP A 31 -0.83 1.81 4.93
N THR A 32 -0.47 0.98 5.91
CA THR A 32 0.13 1.44 7.16
C THR A 32 1.61 1.09 7.22
N LEU A 33 2.44 2.09 7.49
CA LEU A 33 3.89 1.96 7.63
C LEU A 33 4.31 2.18 9.09
N SER A 34 5.33 1.42 9.50
CA SER A 34 5.94 1.53 10.83
C SER A 34 6.82 2.78 10.98
N ARG A 35 7.15 3.46 9.87
CA ARG A 35 7.93 4.71 9.79
C ARG A 35 7.46 5.55 8.61
N THR A 36 7.56 6.86 8.71
CA THR A 36 7.24 7.79 7.62
C THR A 36 8.37 7.84 6.57
N PRO A 37 8.07 7.61 5.27
CA PRO A 37 9.02 7.85 4.19
C PRO A 37 9.19 9.36 3.95
N LYS A 38 10.35 9.91 4.33
CA LYS A 38 10.65 11.36 4.25
C LYS A 38 10.66 11.95 2.83
N SER A 39 10.80 11.12 1.80
CA SER A 39 10.89 11.57 0.40
C SER A 39 9.70 11.16 -0.46
N LEU A 40 8.66 10.58 0.18
CA LEU A 40 7.39 10.28 -0.45
C LEU A 40 6.46 11.50 -0.33
N ASN A 41 5.78 11.83 -1.41
CA ASN A 41 4.85 12.94 -1.52
C ASN A 41 3.52 12.46 -2.10
N ILE A 42 2.48 13.27 -1.93
CA ILE A 42 1.21 13.08 -2.64
C ILE A 42 1.46 13.13 -4.16
N GLY A 43 0.89 12.18 -4.88
CA GLY A 43 1.09 11.98 -6.32
C GLY A 43 2.18 10.97 -6.69
N ASP A 44 3.10 10.65 -5.77
CA ASP A 44 4.04 9.52 -5.94
C ASP A 44 3.29 8.18 -5.89
N ARG A 45 3.95 7.08 -6.25
CA ARG A 45 3.38 5.73 -6.23
C ARG A 45 3.98 4.84 -5.15
N VAL A 46 3.13 3.93 -4.67
CA VAL A 46 3.50 2.77 -3.85
C VAL A 46 3.43 1.53 -4.73
N TYR A 47 4.55 0.84 -4.86
CA TYR A 47 4.65 -0.44 -5.55
C TYR A 47 4.53 -1.60 -4.56
N PHE A 48 3.80 -2.64 -4.94
CA PHE A 48 3.52 -3.78 -4.08
C PHE A 48 4.23 -5.02 -4.58
N VAL A 49 5.04 -5.61 -3.70
CA VAL A 49 5.69 -6.90 -3.94
C VAL A 49 4.79 -8.02 -3.45
N LYS A 50 4.44 -8.92 -4.36
CA LYS A 50 3.67 -10.15 -4.12
C LYS A 50 4.32 -11.27 -4.89
N ASN A 51 4.38 -12.51 -4.35
CA ASN A 51 5.00 -13.64 -5.05
C ASN A 51 6.44 -13.37 -5.58
N ASN A 52 7.23 -12.59 -4.83
CA ASN A 52 8.58 -12.15 -5.18
C ASN A 52 8.69 -11.36 -6.51
N ARG A 53 7.64 -10.66 -6.93
CA ARG A 53 7.64 -9.75 -8.07
C ARG A 53 6.93 -8.45 -7.68
N ILE A 54 7.21 -7.37 -8.40
CA ILE A 54 6.37 -6.18 -8.36
C ILE A 54 5.10 -6.50 -9.13
N ASP A 55 3.97 -6.53 -8.42
CA ASP A 55 2.70 -7.04 -8.91
C ASP A 55 1.76 -5.91 -9.34
N SER A 56 1.66 -4.89 -8.49
CA SER A 56 0.79 -3.74 -8.68
C SER A 56 1.39 -2.46 -8.12
N SER A 57 0.80 -1.34 -8.46
CA SER A 57 1.09 -0.05 -7.86
C SER A 57 -0.17 0.79 -7.67
N MET A 58 -0.11 1.73 -6.75
CA MET A 58 -1.18 2.71 -6.49
C MET A 58 -0.57 4.09 -6.25
N ARG A 59 -1.31 5.14 -6.57
CA ARG A 59 -0.89 6.54 -6.33
C ARG A 59 -1.25 6.97 -4.91
N VAL A 60 -0.37 7.72 -4.26
CA VAL A 60 -0.61 8.33 -2.95
C VAL A 60 -1.48 9.57 -3.11
N ILE A 61 -2.61 9.60 -2.42
CA ILE A 61 -3.52 10.76 -2.38
C ILE A 61 -3.54 11.47 -1.03
N ASP A 62 -3.15 10.79 0.06
CA ASP A 62 -2.97 11.41 1.37
C ASP A 62 -1.90 10.68 2.20
N ILE A 63 -1.23 11.41 3.08
CA ILE A 63 -0.20 10.91 3.99
C ILE A 63 -0.50 11.45 5.39
N GLN A 64 -0.90 10.55 6.30
CA GLN A 64 -1.22 10.91 7.67
C GLN A 64 -0.16 10.37 8.62
N GLU A 65 0.52 11.26 9.34
CA GLU A 65 1.53 10.90 10.33
C GLU A 65 0.91 10.77 11.73
N ASN A 66 1.33 9.74 12.48
CA ASN A 66 0.85 9.44 13.84
C ASN A 66 -0.69 9.37 13.94
N SER A 67 -1.35 8.91 12.87
CA SER A 67 -2.79 8.74 12.83
C SER A 67 -3.23 7.34 13.26
N SER A 68 -4.42 7.28 13.83
CA SER A 68 -5.14 6.05 14.10
C SER A 68 -6.45 6.10 13.33
N MET A 69 -6.64 5.18 12.39
CA MET A 69 -7.90 5.04 11.66
C MET A 69 -8.67 3.84 12.15
N LEU A 70 -9.97 4.03 12.41
CA LEU A 70 -10.90 2.96 12.68
C LEU A 70 -11.37 2.39 11.34
N CYS A 71 -11.13 1.10 11.09
CA CYS A 71 -11.75 0.39 9.98
C CYS A 71 -13.17 -0.01 10.41
N GLU A 72 -14.19 0.69 9.90
CA GLU A 72 -15.61 0.44 10.23
C GLU A 72 -16.05 -0.99 9.88
N THR A 73 -15.46 -1.57 8.84
CA THR A 73 -15.79 -2.93 8.37
C THR A 73 -15.31 -4.04 9.30
N THR A 74 -14.18 -3.85 9.98
CA THR A 74 -13.57 -4.88 10.86
C THR A 74 -13.60 -4.53 12.34
N ASN A 75 -14.05 -3.31 12.65
CA ASN A 75 -14.01 -2.70 13.98
C ASN A 75 -12.61 -2.70 14.62
N ARG A 76 -11.56 -2.68 13.79
CA ARG A 76 -10.16 -2.65 14.23
C ARG A 76 -9.59 -1.25 14.07
N ILE A 77 -8.84 -0.82 15.09
CA ILE A 77 -8.05 0.41 15.02
C ILE A 77 -6.69 0.06 14.43
N TRP A 78 -6.41 0.63 13.26
CA TRP A 78 -5.09 0.59 12.66
C TRP A 78 -4.35 1.83 13.14
N SER A 79 -3.40 1.62 14.05
CA SER A 79 -2.49 2.64 14.52
C SER A 79 -1.10 2.39 13.94
N GLY A 80 -0.55 3.41 13.28
CA GLY A 80 0.77 3.36 12.67
C GLY A 80 1.45 4.72 12.76
N ARG A 81 2.74 4.76 12.43
CA ARG A 81 3.44 6.05 12.36
C ARG A 81 3.09 6.82 11.10
N CYS A 82 2.69 6.12 10.04
CA CYS A 82 2.30 6.73 8.78
C CYS A 82 1.21 5.86 8.13
N GLN A 83 0.08 6.49 7.79
CA GLN A 83 -0.98 5.89 7.01
C GLN A 83 -1.02 6.58 5.65
N LEU A 84 -1.03 5.78 4.61
CA LEU A 84 -1.14 6.23 3.23
C LEU A 84 -2.55 5.93 2.75
N LEU A 85 -3.19 6.92 2.14
CA LEU A 85 -4.42 6.72 1.36
C LEU A 85 -4.02 6.65 -0.11
N LEU A 86 -4.54 5.65 -0.81
CA LEU A 86 -4.08 5.27 -2.14
C LEU A 86 -5.24 5.12 -3.13
N ASP A 87 -5.01 5.49 -4.38
CA ASP A 87 -5.94 5.32 -5.50
C ASP A 87 -5.24 4.84 -6.78
N ASP A 88 -5.97 4.78 -7.90
CA ASP A 88 -5.39 4.50 -9.23
C ASP A 88 -4.56 3.20 -9.26
N LEU A 89 -5.22 2.08 -8.93
CA LEU A 89 -4.65 0.73 -8.98
C LEU A 89 -4.21 0.38 -10.40
N ARG A 90 -2.95 -0.04 -10.53
CA ARG A 90 -2.37 -0.51 -11.80
C ARG A 90 -1.67 -1.84 -11.60
N SER A 91 -1.79 -2.71 -12.60
CA SER A 91 -0.98 -3.92 -12.69
C SER A 91 0.40 -3.55 -13.24
N GLU A 92 1.45 -4.08 -12.60
CA GLU A 92 2.84 -3.73 -12.92
C GLU A 92 3.67 -4.93 -13.40
N GLU A 93 3.16 -6.18 -13.37
CA GLU A 93 3.85 -7.45 -13.71
C GLU A 93 5.33 -7.36 -14.13
N THR A 94 6.21 -6.95 -13.20
CA THR A 94 7.60 -6.57 -13.51
C THR A 94 8.61 -7.31 -12.63
N GLN A 95 9.84 -6.81 -12.66
CA GLN A 95 11.06 -7.21 -11.98
C GLN A 95 10.88 -8.12 -10.74
N TYR A 96 11.65 -9.19 -10.72
CA TYR A 96 11.81 -10.02 -9.53
C TYR A 96 12.36 -9.19 -8.35
N MET A 97 11.64 -9.24 -7.23
CA MET A 97 12.07 -8.63 -5.99
C MET A 97 11.70 -9.53 -4.80
N LYS A 98 12.71 -9.99 -4.06
CA LYS A 98 12.49 -10.75 -2.83
C LYS A 98 11.77 -9.87 -1.79
N GLY A 99 10.71 -10.41 -1.18
CA GLY A 99 9.96 -9.70 -0.14
C GLY A 99 10.82 -9.26 1.04
N PHE A 100 10.45 -8.13 1.66
CA PHE A 100 11.14 -7.51 2.79
C PHE A 100 10.14 -6.87 3.76
N GLN A 101 10.60 -6.45 4.94
CA GLN A 101 9.79 -5.70 5.89
C GLN A 101 10.06 -4.21 5.79
N GLY A 102 9.01 -3.39 5.91
CA GLY A 102 9.10 -1.93 5.78
C GLY A 102 8.93 -1.46 4.32
N PHE A 103 9.61 -0.37 3.98
CA PHE A 103 9.59 0.21 2.63
C PHE A 103 11.02 0.44 2.11
N ARG A 104 11.18 0.51 0.79
CA ARG A 104 12.38 1.02 0.12
C ARG A 104 11.98 2.12 -0.86
N TYR A 105 12.91 3.03 -1.16
CA TYR A 105 12.69 4.01 -2.21
C TYR A 105 12.95 3.40 -3.59
N MET A 106 12.08 3.73 -4.54
CA MET A 106 12.19 3.37 -5.94
C MET A 106 12.55 4.63 -6.73
N ARG A 107 13.46 4.47 -7.69
CA ARG A 107 13.89 5.53 -8.61
C ARG A 107 13.18 5.39 -9.93
#